data_AF-A0A4R0ZK69-F1
#
_entry.id   AF-A0A4R0ZK69-F1
#
_cell.length_a   1.000
_cell.length_b   1.000
_cell.length_c   1.000
_cell.angle_alpha   90.00
_cell.angle_beta   90.00
_cell.angle_gamma   90.00
#
_symmetry.space_group_name_H-M   'P 1'
#
loop_
_entity.id
_entity.type
_entity.pdbx_description
1 polymer ?
#
loop_
_entity_poly.entity_id
_entity_poly.type
_entity_poly.pdbx_seq_one_letter_code
_entity_poly.pdbx_strand_id
1 'polypeptide(L)'
;MKHALVIGGSGMLAGTVRWLEEVGYHVSIIGRDAEKMRRLTEQSPDRLSAILVDYQDSLRLQEALQRSIAVHGDIDLVVAWIHSDAADALPSVLSALRGGTDVFHVLGSRANSNVVRSGLVLSEGVRYRQVQLGHQVVNGERRWLTHEEIAGGVVEAIQQNKSHHVVGIVNEQNE
;
A
#
# COMPACT_ATOMS: atom_id res chain seq x y z
N MET A 1 13.20 13.80 -6.74
CA MET A 1 13.00 12.74 -5.73
C MET A 1 11.87 11.86 -6.22
N LYS A 2 11.93 10.53 -6.04
CA LYS A 2 10.80 9.66 -6.41
C LYS A 2 9.67 9.81 -5.40
N HIS A 3 8.43 9.64 -5.84
CA HIS A 3 7.25 9.81 -4.98
C HIS A 3 6.54 8.47 -4.78
N ALA A 4 6.36 8.08 -3.52
CA ALA A 4 5.59 6.91 -3.12
C ALA A 4 4.30 7.32 -2.39
N LEU A 5 3.23 6.59 -2.64
CA LEU A 5 1.97 6.69 -1.93
C LEU A 5 1.73 5.43 -1.09
N VAL A 6 1.44 5.59 0.20
CA VAL A 6 1.14 4.47 1.10
C VAL A 6 -0.23 4.62 1.74
N ILE A 7 -1.11 3.63 1.56
CA ILE A 7 -2.41 3.56 2.22
C ILE A 7 -2.32 2.53 3.35
N GLY A 8 -2.62 2.95 4.58
CA GLY A 8 -2.41 2.12 5.78
C GLY A 8 -1.00 2.25 6.38
N GLY A 9 -0.24 3.28 6.00
CA GLY A 9 1.13 3.54 6.45
C GLY A 9 1.28 3.88 7.94
N SER A 10 0.20 4.24 8.64
CA SER A 10 0.22 4.52 10.08
C SER A 10 0.11 3.27 10.98
N GLY A 11 0.02 2.08 10.39
CA GLY A 11 -0.16 0.81 11.09
C GLY A 11 0.87 -0.24 10.65
N MET A 12 0.38 -1.39 10.17
CA MET A 12 1.23 -2.52 9.75
C MET A 12 2.24 -2.20 8.65
N LEU A 13 2.01 -1.16 7.85
CA LEU A 13 2.93 -0.70 6.80
C LEU A 13 3.90 0.40 7.26
N ALA A 14 3.94 0.75 8.55
CA ALA A 14 4.86 1.76 9.07
C ALA A 14 6.33 1.41 8.81
N GLY A 15 6.69 0.11 8.87
CA GLY A 15 8.02 -0.35 8.50
C GLY A 15 8.34 -0.13 7.02
N THR A 16 7.36 -0.35 6.13
CA THR A 16 7.51 -0.08 4.70
C THR A 16 7.67 1.42 4.41
N VAL A 17 6.93 2.28 5.11
CA VAL A 17 7.08 3.74 5.01
C VAL A 17 8.51 4.17 5.35
N ARG A 18 9.04 3.69 6.48
CA ARG A 18 10.42 3.99 6.91
C ARG A 18 11.44 3.51 5.88
N TRP A 19 11.29 2.29 5.37
CA TRP A 19 12.19 1.78 4.34
C TRP A 19 12.15 2.64 3.06
N LEU A 20 10.96 3.04 2.59
CA LEU A 20 10.80 3.91 1.41
C LEU A 20 11.51 5.26 1.60
N GLU A 21 11.37 5.84 2.79
CA GLU A 21 12.06 7.07 3.17
C GLU A 21 13.59 6.87 3.12
N GLU A 22 14.11 5.80 3.70
CA GLU A 22 15.53 5.46 3.75
C GLU A 22 16.13 5.29 2.35
N VAL A 23 15.39 4.63 1.43
CA VAL A 23 15.83 4.46 0.04
C VAL A 23 15.57 5.69 -0.85
N GLY A 24 15.13 6.81 -0.28
CA GLY A 24 15.12 8.11 -0.92
C GLY A 24 13.81 8.54 -1.58
N TYR A 25 12.68 7.95 -1.21
CA TYR A 25 11.37 8.44 -1.65
C TYR A 25 10.87 9.59 -0.78
N HIS A 26 10.10 10.49 -1.39
CA HIS A 26 9.06 11.20 -0.66
C HIS A 26 7.87 10.26 -0.49
N VAL A 27 7.33 10.14 0.72
CA VAL A 27 6.23 9.23 1.01
C VAL A 27 5.01 10.03 1.45
N SER A 28 4.00 10.08 0.58
CA SER A 28 2.67 10.55 0.92
C SER A 28 1.87 9.40 1.54
N ILE A 29 1.29 9.62 2.70
CA ILE A 29 0.62 8.57 3.47
C ILE A 29 -0.84 8.94 3.65
N ILE A 30 -1.74 8.04 3.24
CA ILE A 30 -3.18 8.22 3.43
C ILE A 30 -3.60 7.57 4.75
N GLY A 31 -4.30 8.35 5.58
CA GLY A 31 -4.82 7.88 6.86
C GLY A 31 -5.98 8.73 7.37
N ARG A 32 -6.75 8.17 8.30
CA ARG A 32 -7.91 8.84 8.93
C ARG A 32 -7.60 9.46 10.29
N ASP A 33 -6.52 9.03 10.94
CA ASP A 33 -6.15 9.42 12.30
C ASP A 33 -5.13 10.56 12.28
N ALA A 34 -5.61 11.80 12.49
CA ALA A 34 -4.80 13.00 12.41
C ALA A 34 -3.61 13.00 13.38
N GLU A 35 -3.77 12.47 14.60
CA GLU A 35 -2.67 12.44 15.58
C GLU A 35 -1.58 11.46 15.17
N LYS A 36 -1.94 10.23 14.77
CA LYS A 36 -0.95 9.24 14.34
C LYS A 36 -0.18 9.71 13.12
N MET A 37 -0.89 10.33 12.18
CA MET A 37 -0.28 10.87 10.97
C MET A 37 0.67 12.02 11.29
N ARG A 38 0.25 12.96 12.15
CA ARG A 38 1.10 14.08 12.56
C ARG A 38 2.40 13.61 13.22
N ARG A 39 2.30 12.69 14.18
CA ARG A 39 3.47 12.11 14.88
C ARG A 39 4.43 11.40 13.92
N LEU A 40 3.90 10.81 12.85
CA LEU A 40 4.70 10.13 11.85
C LEU A 40 5.40 11.13 10.93
N THR A 41 4.70 12.17 10.45
CA THR A 41 5.30 13.17 9.56
C THR A 41 6.26 14.12 10.27
N GLU A 42 6.04 14.42 11.56
CA GLU A 42 6.95 15.24 12.37
C GLU A 42 8.34 14.62 12.54
N GLN A 43 8.49 13.30 12.36
CA GLN A 43 9.78 12.62 12.42
C GLN A 43 10.68 12.99 11.23
N SER A 44 10.06 13.23 10.05
CA SER A 44 10.77 13.47 8.79
C SER A 44 9.95 14.37 7.85
N PRO A 45 9.76 15.66 8.19
CA PRO A 45 8.84 16.55 7.47
C PRO A 45 9.25 16.82 6.01
N ASP A 46 10.53 16.69 5.68
CA ASP A 46 11.02 16.88 4.30
C ASP A 46 10.73 15.68 3.38
N ARG A 47 10.42 14.51 3.98
CA ARG A 47 10.24 13.24 3.26
C ARG A 47 8.88 12.61 3.43
N LEU A 48 8.14 12.95 4.48
CA LEU A 48 6.86 12.34 4.81
C LEU A 48 5.75 13.40 4.80
N SER A 49 4.69 13.13 4.05
CA SER A 49 3.49 13.99 3.99
C SER A 49 2.24 13.20 4.34
N ALA A 50 1.34 13.81 5.12
CA ALA A 50 0.07 13.21 5.49
C ALA A 50 -1.03 13.67 4.54
N ILE A 51 -1.76 12.72 3.99
CA ILE A 51 -3.03 12.94 3.29
C ILE A 51 -4.15 12.48 4.22
N LEU A 52 -4.71 13.43 4.96
CA LEU A 52 -5.84 13.18 5.85
C LEU A 52 -7.14 13.21 5.05
N VAL A 53 -7.60 12.03 4.66
CA VAL A 53 -8.85 11.86 3.93
C VAL A 53 -9.54 10.58 4.37
N ASP A 54 -10.86 10.63 4.49
CA ASP A 54 -11.64 9.41 4.51
C ASP A 54 -11.66 8.86 3.08
N TYR A 55 -10.94 7.78 2.83
CA TYR A 55 -10.81 7.20 1.50
C TYR A 55 -12.10 6.55 0.98
N GLN A 56 -13.16 6.52 1.79
CA GLN A 56 -14.53 6.23 1.32
C GLN A 56 -15.13 7.40 0.52
N ASP A 57 -14.65 8.64 0.71
CA ASP A 57 -15.01 9.80 -0.11
C ASP A 57 -14.07 9.89 -1.33
N SER A 58 -14.53 9.28 -2.42
CA SER A 58 -13.75 9.18 -3.66
C SER A 58 -13.39 10.54 -4.25
N LEU A 59 -14.26 11.55 -4.13
CA LEU A 59 -14.00 12.89 -4.66
C LEU A 59 -12.90 13.57 -3.86
N ARG A 60 -12.99 13.57 -2.53
CA ARG A 60 -11.95 14.15 -1.67
C ARG A 60 -10.62 13.43 -1.82
N LEU A 61 -10.65 12.11 -2.01
CA LEU A 61 -9.45 11.31 -2.26
C LEU A 61 -8.77 11.74 -3.56
N GLN A 62 -9.52 11.89 -4.65
CA GLN A 62 -8.98 12.37 -5.92
C GLN A 62 -8.37 13.77 -5.83
N GLU A 63 -9.07 14.73 -5.21
CA GLU A 63 -8.55 16.09 -5.00
C GLU A 63 -7.26 16.08 -4.16
N ALA A 64 -7.21 15.24 -3.12
CA ALA A 64 -6.04 15.12 -2.27
C ALA A 64 -4.84 14.50 -3.01
N LEU A 65 -5.08 13.48 -3.85
CA LEU A 65 -4.05 12.88 -4.70
C LEU A 65 -3.51 13.88 -5.72
N GLN A 66 -4.38 14.63 -6.39
CA GLN A 66 -3.97 15.67 -7.34
C GLN A 66 -3.09 16.73 -6.69
N ARG A 67 -3.45 17.19 -5.48
CA ARG A 67 -2.60 18.13 -4.72
C ARG A 67 -1.25 17.53 -4.36
N SER A 68 -1.22 16.30 -3.88
CA SER A 68 0.02 15.60 -3.56
C SER A 68 0.93 15.45 -4.79
N ILE A 69 0.36 15.08 -5.94
CA ILE A 69 1.07 14.99 -7.21
C ILE A 69 1.62 16.37 -7.65
N ALA A 70 0.83 17.44 -7.52
CA ALA A 70 1.27 18.78 -7.87
C ALA A 70 2.45 19.28 -7.03
N VAL A 71 2.53 18.87 -5.76
CA VAL A 71 3.59 19.29 -4.83
C VAL A 71 4.84 18.40 -4.92
N HIS A 72 4.67 17.08 -5.01
CA HIS A 72 5.76 16.11 -4.88
C HIS A 72 6.15 15.44 -6.20
N GLY A 73 5.42 15.73 -7.28
CA GLY A 73 5.53 15.06 -8.56
C GLY A 73 4.65 13.80 -8.64
N ASP A 74 4.59 13.24 -9.82
CA ASP A 74 3.79 12.04 -10.08
C ASP A 74 4.22 10.84 -9.23
N ILE A 75 3.27 9.98 -8.90
CA ILE A 75 3.49 8.82 -8.04
C ILE A 75 4.20 7.72 -8.85
N ASP A 76 5.38 7.32 -8.40
CA ASP A 76 6.18 6.25 -9.00
C ASP A 76 5.85 4.88 -8.40
N LEU A 77 5.44 4.85 -7.13
CA LEU A 77 5.14 3.62 -6.38
C LEU A 77 3.92 3.79 -5.48
N VAL A 78 3.00 2.82 -5.48
CA VAL A 78 1.89 2.74 -4.54
C VAL A 78 2.01 1.46 -3.71
N VAL A 79 1.88 1.58 -2.39
CA VAL A 79 1.68 0.44 -1.49
C VAL A 79 0.32 0.60 -0.82
N ALA A 80 -0.64 -0.26 -1.15
CA ALA A 80 -2.01 -0.11 -0.68
C ALA A 80 -2.40 -1.28 0.22
N TRP A 81 -2.68 -1.01 1.50
CA TRP A 81 -3.49 -1.87 2.34
C TRP A 81 -4.85 -1.21 2.56
N ILE A 82 -5.89 -1.76 1.94
CA ILE A 82 -7.25 -1.24 1.99
C ILE A 82 -8.15 -2.32 2.59
N HIS A 83 -8.90 -1.95 3.62
CA HIS A 83 -9.88 -2.85 4.22
C HIS A 83 -11.07 -3.05 3.26
N SER A 84 -11.72 -4.22 3.34
CA SER A 84 -12.80 -4.63 2.42
C SER A 84 -14.04 -3.73 2.45
N ASP A 85 -14.15 -2.85 3.45
CA ASP A 85 -15.23 -1.87 3.62
C ASP A 85 -15.04 -0.58 2.80
N ALA A 86 -13.97 -0.48 2.01
CA ALA A 86 -13.73 0.65 1.10
C ALA A 86 -13.38 0.19 -0.31
N ALA A 87 -14.35 -0.46 -0.95
CA ALA A 87 -14.22 -1.02 -2.28
C ALA A 87 -13.75 0.02 -3.34
N ASP A 88 -14.16 1.28 -3.21
CA ASP A 88 -13.89 2.32 -4.21
C ASP A 88 -12.55 3.06 -4.00
N ALA A 89 -11.85 2.83 -2.89
CA ALA A 89 -10.61 3.53 -2.59
C ALA A 89 -9.48 3.16 -3.55
N LEU A 90 -9.30 1.87 -3.85
CA LEU A 90 -8.25 1.43 -4.77
C LEU A 90 -8.52 1.87 -6.21
N PRO A 91 -9.72 1.68 -6.79
CA PRO A 91 -10.06 2.22 -8.10
C PRO A 91 -9.83 3.73 -8.21
N SER A 92 -10.22 4.50 -7.19
CA SER A 92 -10.00 5.95 -7.15
C SER A 92 -8.52 6.31 -7.23
N VAL A 93 -7.67 5.60 -6.48
CA VAL A 93 -6.21 5.79 -6.54
C VAL A 93 -5.66 5.42 -7.91
N LEU A 94 -6.02 4.25 -8.43
CA LEU A 94 -5.56 3.75 -9.73
C LEU A 94 -5.91 4.72 -10.87
N SER A 95 -7.08 5.35 -10.82
CA SER A 95 -7.53 6.33 -11.83
C SER A 95 -6.66 7.59 -11.88
N ALA A 96 -5.96 7.93 -10.80
CA ALA A 96 -5.08 9.09 -10.71
C ALA A 96 -3.62 8.78 -11.10
N LEU A 97 -3.28 7.52 -11.35
CA LEU A 97 -1.90 7.11 -11.67
C LEU A 97 -1.59 7.27 -13.16
N ARG A 98 -0.35 7.68 -13.44
CA ARG A 98 0.21 7.69 -14.79
C ARG A 98 0.76 6.32 -15.18
N GLY A 99 0.99 6.12 -16.48
CA GLY A 99 1.76 4.98 -16.96
C GLY A 99 3.16 4.96 -16.36
N GLY A 100 3.66 3.77 -16.05
CA GLY A 100 4.97 3.60 -15.44
C GLY A 100 4.96 3.48 -13.92
N THR A 101 3.82 3.66 -13.25
CA THR A 101 3.70 3.49 -11.80
C THR A 101 3.64 2.01 -11.40
N ASP A 102 4.39 1.64 -10.36
CA ASP A 102 4.31 0.33 -9.73
C ASP A 102 3.27 0.34 -8.59
N VAL A 103 2.35 -0.62 -8.58
CA VAL A 103 1.34 -0.75 -7.53
C VAL A 103 1.50 -2.10 -6.84
N PHE A 104 1.71 -2.08 -5.53
CA PHE A 104 1.73 -3.24 -4.65
C PHE A 104 0.48 -3.20 -3.76
N HIS A 105 -0.53 -3.97 -4.14
CA HIS A 105 -1.74 -4.13 -3.35
C HIS A 105 -1.56 -5.26 -2.34
N VAL A 106 -1.57 -4.91 -1.07
CA VAL A 106 -1.50 -5.85 0.04
C VAL A 106 -2.89 -6.45 0.25
N LEU A 107 -2.98 -7.77 0.28
CA LEU A 107 -4.23 -8.53 0.39
C LEU A 107 -4.28 -9.33 1.70
N GLY A 108 -5.47 -9.45 2.27
CA GLY A 108 -5.68 -10.30 3.43
C GLY A 108 -5.56 -11.79 3.07
N SER A 109 -5.37 -12.64 4.07
CA SER A 109 -5.17 -14.08 3.89
C SER A 109 -6.31 -14.82 3.20
N ARG A 110 -7.52 -14.27 3.26
CA ARG A 110 -8.73 -14.86 2.66
C ARG A 110 -9.09 -14.27 1.30
N ALA A 111 -8.33 -13.29 0.82
CA ALA A 111 -8.60 -12.67 -0.47
C ALA A 111 -8.33 -13.67 -1.61
N ASN A 112 -9.18 -13.68 -2.63
CA ASN A 112 -8.90 -14.36 -3.88
C ASN A 112 -8.17 -13.38 -4.80
N SER A 113 -6.86 -13.58 -4.99
CA SER A 113 -5.99 -12.68 -5.76
C SER A 113 -6.46 -12.52 -7.21
N ASN A 114 -6.92 -13.59 -7.84
CA ASN A 114 -7.42 -13.60 -9.22
C ASN A 114 -8.71 -12.79 -9.36
N VAL A 115 -9.68 -12.96 -8.45
CA VAL A 115 -10.93 -12.18 -8.43
C VAL A 115 -10.62 -10.71 -8.19
N VAL A 116 -9.76 -10.39 -7.22
CA VAL A 116 -9.36 -8.99 -6.97
C VAL A 116 -8.68 -8.39 -8.19
N ARG A 117 -7.78 -9.11 -8.86
CA ARG A 117 -7.05 -8.60 -10.03
C ARG A 117 -7.98 -8.40 -11.23
N SER A 118 -8.86 -9.36 -11.51
CA SER A 118 -9.78 -9.30 -12.65
C SER A 118 -10.87 -8.23 -12.51
N GLY A 119 -11.21 -7.84 -11.28
CA GLY A 119 -12.15 -6.76 -11.00
C GLY A 119 -11.58 -5.33 -11.16
N LEU A 120 -10.29 -5.17 -11.45
CA LEU A 120 -9.66 -3.85 -11.55
C LEU A 120 -9.54 -3.36 -13.00
N VAL A 121 -9.85 -2.09 -13.20
CA VAL A 121 -9.50 -1.35 -14.42
C VAL A 121 -8.19 -0.62 -14.17
N LEU A 122 -7.16 -0.95 -14.95
CA LEU A 122 -5.83 -0.36 -14.84
C LEU A 122 -5.60 0.62 -15.98
N SER A 123 -5.10 1.81 -15.64
CA SER A 123 -4.60 2.77 -16.63
C SER A 123 -3.43 2.16 -17.41
N GLU A 124 -3.26 2.57 -18.67
CA GLU A 124 -2.21 2.06 -19.55
C GLU A 124 -0.82 2.24 -18.91
N GLY A 125 -0.04 1.15 -18.87
CA GLY A 125 1.32 1.16 -18.33
C GLY A 125 1.43 1.09 -16.79
N VAL A 126 0.33 1.05 -16.04
CA VAL A 126 0.37 0.78 -14.59
C VAL A 126 0.72 -0.69 -14.36
N ARG A 127 1.76 -0.94 -13.55
CA ARG A 127 2.22 -2.30 -13.23
C ARG A 127 1.65 -2.73 -11.89
N TYR A 128 0.53 -3.44 -11.93
CA TYR A 128 -0.16 -3.92 -10.74
C TYR A 128 0.36 -5.28 -10.26
N ARG A 129 0.67 -5.37 -8.97
CA ARG A 129 1.21 -6.54 -8.25
C ARG A 129 0.50 -6.72 -6.93
N GLN A 130 0.55 -7.94 -6.40
CA GLN A 130 -0.17 -8.31 -5.18
C GLN A 130 0.78 -8.89 -4.14
N VAL A 131 0.62 -8.46 -2.89
CA VAL A 131 1.30 -9.05 -1.73
C VAL A 131 0.24 -9.65 -0.83
N GLN A 132 0.14 -10.97 -0.77
CA GLN A 132 -0.88 -11.65 0.01
C GLN A 132 -0.35 -12.06 1.37
N LEU A 133 -1.01 -11.58 2.43
CA LEU A 133 -0.64 -11.87 3.80
C LEU A 133 -1.18 -13.23 4.20
N GLY A 134 -0.35 -14.08 4.80
CA GLY A 134 -0.73 -15.37 5.34
C GLY A 134 -0.72 -15.39 6.86
N HIS A 135 -0.25 -16.51 7.40
CA HIS A 135 0.02 -16.73 8.81
C HIS A 135 1.37 -17.42 8.97
N GLN A 136 1.89 -17.47 10.19
CA GLN A 136 3.08 -18.26 10.52
C GLN A 136 2.70 -19.48 11.34
N VAL A 137 3.54 -20.51 11.27
CA VAL A 137 3.45 -21.69 12.14
C VAL A 137 4.67 -21.73 13.03
N VAL A 138 4.47 -21.62 14.34
CA VAL A 138 5.52 -21.71 15.35
C VAL A 138 5.15 -22.84 16.31
N ASN A 139 6.04 -23.81 16.48
CA ASN A 139 5.80 -25.01 17.31
C ASN A 139 4.49 -25.76 16.95
N GLY A 140 4.12 -25.77 15.68
CA GLY A 140 2.89 -26.41 15.20
C GLY A 140 1.62 -25.57 15.35
N GLU A 141 1.70 -24.39 15.98
CA GLU A 141 0.55 -23.50 16.16
C GLU A 141 0.56 -22.33 15.19
N ARG A 142 -0.64 -21.96 14.72
CA ARG A 142 -0.84 -20.83 13.81
C ARG A 142 -0.84 -19.52 14.59
N ARG A 143 -0.07 -18.54 14.12
CA ARG A 143 -0.13 -17.16 14.61
C ARG A 143 -0.24 -16.15 13.48
N TRP A 144 -0.76 -14.98 13.81
CA TRP A 144 -0.74 -13.83 12.93
C TRP A 144 0.70 -13.36 12.65
N LEU A 145 0.89 -12.77 11.48
CA LEU A 145 2.14 -12.09 11.14
C LEU A 145 2.34 -10.86 12.03
N THR A 146 3.58 -10.59 12.40
CA THR A 146 3.94 -9.33 13.05
C THR A 146 3.96 -8.20 12.02
N HIS A 147 3.92 -6.95 12.49
CA HIS A 147 4.10 -5.79 11.60
C HIS A 147 5.46 -5.82 10.89
N GLU A 148 6.50 -6.33 11.54
CA GLU A 148 7.84 -6.47 10.97
C GLU A 148 7.85 -7.49 9.83
N GLU A 149 7.23 -8.66 10.01
CA GLU A 149 7.12 -9.67 8.96
C GLU A 149 6.33 -9.16 7.75
N ILE A 150 5.24 -8.42 8.00
CA ILE A 150 4.42 -7.80 6.96
C ILE A 150 5.23 -6.76 6.19
N ALA A 151 5.85 -5.82 6.90
CA ALA A 151 6.65 -4.77 6.27
C ALA A 151 7.82 -5.36 5.48
N GLY A 152 8.53 -6.34 6.05
CA GLY A 152 9.63 -7.06 5.41
C GLY A 152 9.19 -7.77 4.13
N GLY A 153 8.08 -8.51 4.16
CA GLY A 153 7.56 -9.19 2.97
C GLY A 153 7.07 -8.21 1.88
N VAL A 154 6.49 -7.07 2.26
CA VAL A 154 6.13 -6.01 1.30
C VAL A 154 7.39 -5.40 0.66
N VAL A 155 8.41 -5.08 1.46
CA VAL A 155 9.69 -4.56 0.97
C VAL A 155 10.36 -5.57 0.04
N GLU A 156 10.36 -6.85 0.41
CA GLU A 156 10.90 -7.92 -0.43
C GLU A 156 10.20 -7.98 -1.79
N ALA A 157 8.86 -7.91 -1.81
CA ALA A 157 8.09 -7.89 -3.05
C ALA A 157 8.46 -6.70 -3.93
N ILE A 158 8.66 -5.52 -3.34
CA ILE A 158 9.09 -4.30 -4.04
C ILE A 158 10.49 -4.47 -4.63
N GLN A 159 11.46 -4.87 -3.82
CA GLN A 159 12.86 -5.02 -4.25
C GLN A 159 13.04 -6.07 -5.34
N GLN A 160 12.34 -7.19 -5.22
CA GLN A 160 12.42 -8.29 -6.19
C GLN A 160 11.40 -8.16 -7.33
N ASN A 161 10.60 -7.09 -7.35
CA ASN A 161 9.62 -6.81 -8.39
C ASN A 161 8.60 -7.95 -8.61
N LYS A 162 8.19 -8.65 -7.53
CA LYS A 162 7.36 -9.86 -7.61
C LYS A 162 5.93 -9.54 -8.03
N SER A 163 5.43 -10.22 -9.07
CA SER A 163 4.05 -10.04 -9.57
C SER A 163 2.99 -10.43 -8.53
N HIS A 164 3.22 -11.55 -7.84
CA HIS A 164 2.47 -12.00 -6.67
C HIS A 164 3.46 -12.54 -5.64
N HIS A 165 3.29 -12.16 -4.38
CA HIS A 165 4.14 -12.60 -3.28
C HIS A 165 3.31 -12.93 -2.06
N VAL A 166 3.53 -14.09 -1.46
CA VAL A 166 2.89 -14.48 -0.21
C VAL A 166 3.85 -14.22 0.95
N VAL A 167 3.37 -13.52 1.98
CA VAL A 167 4.09 -13.32 3.24
C VAL A 167 3.58 -14.34 4.24
N GLY A 168 4.44 -15.28 4.67
CA GLY A 168 4.03 -16.43 5.48
C GLY A 168 3.33 -17.51 4.64
N ILE A 169 2.35 -18.19 5.23
CA ILE A 169 1.64 -19.33 4.64
C ILE A 169 0.18 -18.96 4.40
N VAL A 170 -0.34 -19.19 3.20
CA VAL A 170 -1.77 -19.18 2.90
C VAL A 170 -2.25 -20.63 2.80
N ASN A 171 -3.47 -20.91 3.28
CA ASN A 171 -4.06 -22.22 3.01
C ASN A 171 -4.37 -22.27 1.51
N GLU A 172 -3.86 -23.26 0.80
CA GLU A 172 -4.26 -23.51 -0.59
C GLU A 172 -5.79 -23.60 -0.64
N GLN A 173 -6.42 -22.66 -1.35
CA GLN A 173 -7.79 -22.88 -1.80
C GLN A 173 -7.64 -23.81 -3.00
N ASN A 174 -8.00 -25.09 -2.83
CA ASN A 174 -8.22 -25.99 -3.95
C ASN A 174 -9.12 -25.26 -4.96
N GLU A 175 -8.63 -25.16 -6.20
CA GLU A 175 -9.32 -24.59 -7.36
C GLU A 175 -10.76 -25.11 -7.51
#